data_AF-A0A3Q4HRS1-F1
#
_entry.id   AF-A0A3Q4HRS1-F1
#
_cell.length_a   1.000
_cell.length_b   1.000
_cell.length_c   1.000
_cell.angle_alpha   90.00
_cell.angle_beta   90.00
_cell.angle_gamma   90.00
#
_symmetry.space_group_name_H-M   'P 1'
#
loop_
_entity.id
_entity.type
_entity.pdbx_description
1 polymer ?
#
loop_
_entity_poly.entity_id
_entity_poly.type
_entity_poly.pdbx_seq_one_letter_code
_entity_poly.pdbx_strand_id
1 'polypeptide(L)'
;MDAPLSTPCNIQICEVTCDSFRIMWDMTPEDTARATHFFIDLSRKANRDPNRFKHRDVPTKLVAKAVPLPMAVRGHWFLSPRTEYCVAVQTAVRQPDGDYLVSEWSQVVEFCTGDYAMEHLQQLLDKAKGSAGRLLKFSVFYRNQHPDYFDYVRKECGGLMRPALKDTSGSHGSPISGKLHGVFFSCNTEFDTGLPPKDSPYGPLRFQIPAGHLLNPNICLYFADFYCMYTAYHYVVLVLAPVGSEGDAFCRTRLPMLDLASNPFLTYTASQRPGEEPLYCHASDVILEVLFTEPVHLDQGGVEQISGHQLMSLTTANAKKDPSCKVCNISVGR
;
A
#
# COMPACT_ATOMS: atom_id res chain seq x y z
N MET A 1 -23.32 -49.24 1.05
CA MET A 1 -23.10 -48.05 0.22
C MET A 1 -23.29 -46.87 1.13
N ASP A 2 -22.23 -46.10 1.38
CA ASP A 2 -22.35 -44.89 2.19
C ASP A 2 -23.27 -43.90 1.48
N ALA A 3 -24.19 -43.28 2.23
CA ALA A 3 -25.09 -42.29 1.66
C ALA A 3 -24.28 -41.13 1.04
N PRO A 4 -24.65 -40.65 -0.15
CA PRO A 4 -23.94 -39.56 -0.82
C PRO A 4 -23.98 -38.30 0.05
N LEU A 5 -22.89 -37.52 0.02
CA LEU A 5 -22.81 -36.24 0.71
C LEU A 5 -23.60 -35.19 -0.05
N SER A 6 -24.32 -34.34 0.68
CA SER A 6 -25.05 -33.21 0.11
C SER A 6 -24.08 -32.17 -0.43
N THR A 7 -24.42 -31.56 -1.57
CA THR A 7 -23.66 -30.43 -2.12
C THR A 7 -23.76 -29.22 -1.18
N PRO A 8 -22.64 -28.60 -0.77
CA PRO A 8 -22.66 -27.35 -0.02
C PRO A 8 -23.39 -26.24 -0.77
N CYS A 9 -24.29 -25.54 -0.09
CA CYS A 9 -25.08 -24.44 -0.66
C CYS A 9 -25.09 -23.23 0.27
N ASN A 10 -25.60 -22.09 -0.22
CA ASN A 10 -25.65 -20.83 0.52
C ASN A 10 -24.27 -20.40 1.07
N ILE A 11 -23.24 -20.48 0.22
CA ILE A 11 -21.88 -20.09 0.60
C ILE A 11 -21.86 -18.60 0.96
N GLN A 12 -21.41 -18.28 2.17
CA GLN A 12 -21.28 -16.93 2.69
C GLN A 12 -19.84 -16.64 3.07
N ILE A 13 -19.37 -15.45 2.68
CA ILE A 13 -18.05 -14.93 2.99
C ILE A 13 -18.22 -13.68 3.85
N CYS A 14 -17.54 -13.63 4.98
CA CYS A 14 -17.59 -12.52 5.91
C CYS A 14 -16.22 -12.23 6.53
N GLU A 15 -16.12 -11.14 7.29
CA GLU A 15 -14.89 -10.74 8.01
C GLU A 15 -13.65 -10.71 7.11
N VAL A 16 -13.80 -10.18 5.89
CA VAL A 16 -12.72 -10.13 4.90
C VAL A 16 -11.68 -9.08 5.28
N THR A 17 -10.43 -9.50 5.46
CA THR A 17 -9.25 -8.64 5.60
C THR A 17 -8.40 -8.69 4.33
N CYS A 18 -7.21 -8.08 4.34
CA CYS A 18 -6.28 -8.17 3.21
C CYS A 18 -5.65 -9.56 3.02
N ASP A 19 -5.70 -10.40 4.04
CA ASP A 19 -4.95 -11.66 4.16
C ASP A 19 -5.76 -12.80 4.79
N SER A 20 -7.04 -12.56 5.07
CA SER A 20 -7.97 -13.56 5.61
C SER A 20 -9.42 -13.28 5.24
N PHE A 21 -10.24 -14.31 5.39
CA PHE A 21 -11.70 -14.21 5.39
C PHE A 21 -12.28 -15.36 6.22
N ARG A 22 -13.58 -15.26 6.53
CA ARG A 22 -14.35 -16.38 7.06
C ARG A 22 -15.36 -16.87 6.04
N ILE A 23 -15.54 -18.18 6.00
CA ILE A 23 -16.44 -18.85 5.07
C ILE A 23 -17.35 -19.83 5.81
N MET A 24 -18.61 -19.85 5.41
CA MET A 24 -19.63 -20.79 5.89
C MET A 24 -20.61 -21.15 4.79
N TRP A 25 -21.34 -22.23 5.01
CA TRP A 25 -22.34 -22.76 4.10
C TRP A 25 -23.28 -23.69 4.87
N ASP A 26 -24.39 -24.04 4.25
CA ASP A 26 -25.37 -24.93 4.83
C ASP A 26 -24.99 -26.39 4.58
N MET A 27 -25.17 -27.23 5.60
CA MET A 27 -25.02 -28.68 5.53
C MET A 27 -26.16 -29.34 6.30
N THR A 28 -26.54 -30.55 5.91
CA THR A 28 -27.46 -31.35 6.70
C THR A 28 -26.81 -31.72 8.06
N PRO A 29 -27.61 -31.94 9.11
CA PRO A 29 -27.07 -32.39 10.40
C PRO A 29 -26.27 -33.69 10.28
N GLU A 30 -26.71 -34.61 9.41
CA GLU A 30 -26.02 -35.87 9.14
C GLU A 30 -24.64 -35.65 8.52
N ASP A 31 -24.54 -34.78 7.51
CA ASP A 31 -23.26 -34.51 6.84
C ASP A 31 -22.34 -33.70 7.73
N THR A 32 -22.86 -32.80 8.57
CA THR A 32 -22.08 -32.06 9.57
C THR A 32 -21.41 -33.01 10.57
N ALA A 33 -22.12 -34.05 11.01
CA ALA A 33 -21.58 -35.04 11.94
C ALA A 33 -20.55 -35.98 11.30
N ARG A 34 -20.69 -36.24 9.99
CA ARG A 34 -19.83 -37.16 9.23
C ARG A 34 -18.59 -36.48 8.65
N ALA A 35 -18.68 -35.19 8.32
CA ALA A 35 -17.64 -34.45 7.64
C ALA A 35 -16.33 -34.51 8.43
N THR A 36 -15.25 -34.90 7.74
CA THR A 36 -13.91 -34.95 8.35
C THR A 36 -13.00 -33.87 7.80
N HIS A 37 -13.24 -33.43 6.57
CA HIS A 37 -12.43 -32.46 5.85
C HIS A 37 -13.30 -31.58 4.95
N PHE A 38 -12.79 -30.40 4.64
CA PHE A 38 -13.32 -29.49 3.63
C PHE A 38 -12.24 -29.23 2.58
N PHE A 39 -12.66 -29.30 1.32
CA PHE A 39 -11.83 -28.99 0.17
C PHE A 39 -12.27 -27.62 -0.32
N ILE A 40 -11.33 -26.69 -0.44
CA ILE A 40 -11.61 -25.30 -0.82
C ILE A 40 -10.82 -24.99 -2.07
N ASP A 41 -11.50 -24.73 -3.18
CA ASP A 41 -10.87 -24.22 -4.40
C ASP A 41 -10.89 -22.69 -4.33
N LEU A 42 -9.74 -22.08 -4.07
CA LEU A 42 -9.51 -20.65 -4.00
C LEU A 42 -8.61 -20.25 -5.17
N SER A 43 -9.14 -19.45 -6.08
CA SER A 43 -8.40 -18.95 -7.23
C SER A 43 -8.51 -17.44 -7.37
N ARG A 44 -7.46 -16.80 -7.86
CA ARG A 44 -7.54 -15.38 -8.24
C ARG A 44 -8.43 -15.27 -9.47
N LYS A 45 -9.38 -14.34 -9.45
CA LYS A 45 -10.13 -14.01 -10.65
C LYS A 45 -9.15 -13.48 -11.69
N ALA A 46 -8.98 -14.20 -12.78
CA ALA A 46 -8.02 -13.83 -13.81
C ALA A 46 -8.48 -12.53 -14.49
N ASN A 47 -7.74 -11.44 -14.28
CA ASN A 47 -7.75 -10.35 -15.24
C ASN A 47 -7.07 -10.85 -16.51
N ARG A 48 -7.64 -10.54 -17.69
CA ARG A 48 -7.10 -10.84 -19.02
C ARG A 48 -5.77 -10.10 -19.29
N ASP A 49 -4.75 -10.34 -18.50
CA ASP A 49 -3.42 -9.76 -18.68
C ASP A 49 -2.42 -10.90 -18.97
N PRO A 50 -2.02 -11.11 -20.23
CA PRO A 50 -1.26 -12.28 -20.68
C PRO A 50 0.19 -12.33 -20.16
N ASN A 51 0.68 -11.29 -19.47
CA ASN A 51 2.10 -11.14 -19.12
C ASN A 51 2.45 -11.43 -17.64
N ARG A 52 1.64 -12.24 -16.93
CA ARG A 52 1.95 -12.54 -15.52
C ARG A 52 2.88 -13.75 -15.39
N PHE A 53 4.13 -13.51 -15.03
CA PHE A 53 5.06 -14.53 -14.53
C PHE A 53 4.37 -15.34 -13.41
N LYS A 54 4.20 -16.64 -13.63
CA LYS A 54 3.68 -17.57 -12.63
C LYS A 54 4.75 -17.79 -11.56
N HIS A 55 4.67 -17.02 -10.47
CA HIS A 55 5.34 -17.43 -9.24
C HIS A 55 4.65 -18.72 -8.76
N ARG A 56 5.35 -19.84 -8.94
CA ARG A 56 5.19 -21.17 -8.32
C ARG A 56 3.79 -21.45 -7.79
N ASP A 57 3.04 -22.27 -8.54
CA ASP A 57 1.66 -22.70 -8.31
C ASP A 57 1.30 -22.77 -6.82
N VAL A 58 0.66 -21.71 -6.33
CA VAL A 58 -0.05 -21.73 -5.06
C VAL A 58 -1.11 -22.82 -5.20
N PRO A 59 -1.24 -23.76 -4.24
CA PRO A 59 -2.31 -24.74 -4.29
C PRO A 59 -3.64 -24.00 -4.43
N THR A 60 -4.29 -24.13 -5.59
CA THR A 60 -5.64 -23.59 -5.76
C THR A 60 -6.61 -24.33 -4.85
N LYS A 61 -6.28 -25.58 -4.51
CA LYS A 61 -7.06 -26.44 -3.62
C LYS A 61 -6.40 -26.53 -2.25
N LEU A 62 -7.09 -26.02 -1.24
CA LEU A 62 -6.76 -26.17 0.17
C LEU A 62 -7.54 -27.36 0.72
N VAL A 63 -6.88 -28.19 1.53
CA VAL A 63 -7.53 -29.26 2.29
C VAL A 63 -7.47 -28.89 3.75
N ALA A 64 -8.62 -28.69 4.37
CA ALA A 64 -8.75 -28.35 5.78
C ALA A 64 -9.44 -29.50 6.53
N LYS A 65 -9.02 -29.77 7.77
CA LYS A 65 -9.80 -30.63 8.66
C LYS A 65 -11.13 -29.93 8.96
N ALA A 66 -12.22 -30.70 9.00
CA ALA A 66 -13.54 -30.16 9.32
C ALA A 66 -13.51 -29.53 10.72
N VAL A 67 -14.03 -28.31 10.78
CA VAL A 67 -14.16 -27.48 11.98
C VAL A 67 -15.55 -26.85 11.97
N PRO A 68 -16.07 -26.36 13.11
CA PRO A 68 -17.31 -25.60 13.13
C PRO A 68 -17.26 -24.40 12.18
N LEU A 69 -18.31 -24.22 11.38
CA LEU A 69 -18.49 -23.05 10.53
C LEU A 69 -19.04 -21.86 11.35
N PRO A 70 -18.67 -20.61 11.04
CA PRO A 70 -17.77 -20.18 9.97
C PRO A 70 -16.29 -20.46 10.26
N MET A 71 -15.61 -21.07 9.28
CA MET A 71 -14.18 -21.35 9.36
C MET A 71 -13.34 -20.17 8.86
N ALA A 72 -12.19 -19.94 9.48
CA ALA A 72 -11.25 -18.91 9.04
C ALA A 72 -10.26 -19.46 8.00
N VAL A 73 -10.14 -18.77 6.87
CA VAL A 73 -9.09 -19.00 5.87
C VAL A 73 -8.12 -17.84 5.98
N ARG A 74 -6.87 -18.12 6.37
CA ARG A 74 -5.84 -17.10 6.62
C ARG A 74 -4.56 -17.45 5.89
N GLY A 75 -3.83 -16.42 5.48
CA GLY A 75 -2.44 -16.56 5.07
C GLY A 75 -2.10 -15.76 3.81
N HIS A 76 -1.07 -14.94 3.95
CA HIS A 76 -0.47 -14.16 2.86
C HIS A 76 0.05 -15.01 1.69
N TRP A 77 0.25 -16.33 1.88
CA TRP A 77 0.63 -17.26 0.82
C TRP A 77 -0.46 -17.41 -0.26
N PHE A 78 -1.73 -17.26 0.13
CA PHE A 78 -2.88 -17.49 -0.74
C PHE A 78 -3.62 -16.18 -1.06
N LEU A 79 -3.61 -15.23 -0.12
CA LEU A 79 -4.34 -13.97 -0.21
C LEU A 79 -3.39 -12.79 -0.37
N SER A 80 -3.68 -11.94 -1.35
CA SER A 80 -3.07 -10.62 -1.48
C SER A 80 -4.11 -9.55 -1.22
N PRO A 81 -3.74 -8.39 -0.65
CA PRO A 81 -4.64 -7.26 -0.47
C PRO A 81 -5.31 -6.85 -1.80
N ARG A 82 -6.51 -6.24 -1.72
CA ARG A 82 -7.29 -5.72 -2.88
C ARG A 82 -7.27 -6.61 -4.11
N THR A 83 -7.41 -7.91 -3.93
CA THR A 83 -7.38 -8.89 -5.00
C THR A 83 -8.72 -9.60 -5.04
N GLU A 84 -9.28 -9.72 -6.24
CA GLU A 84 -10.50 -10.47 -6.49
C GLU A 84 -10.21 -11.97 -6.52
N TYR A 85 -11.00 -12.72 -5.76
CA TYR A 85 -10.91 -14.16 -5.64
C TYR A 85 -12.26 -14.82 -5.93
N CYS A 86 -12.19 -16.02 -6.48
CA CYS A 86 -13.30 -16.95 -6.61
C CYS A 86 -13.07 -18.11 -5.64
N VAL A 87 -14.12 -18.53 -4.93
CA VAL A 87 -14.08 -19.67 -4.01
C VAL A 87 -15.22 -20.65 -4.27
N ALA A 88 -14.91 -21.94 -4.22
CA ALA A 88 -15.89 -23.03 -4.16
C ALA A 88 -15.45 -24.05 -3.09
N VAL A 89 -16.41 -24.78 -2.53
CA VAL A 89 -16.15 -25.74 -1.45
C VAL A 89 -16.74 -27.11 -1.73
N GLN A 90 -16.14 -28.13 -1.14
CA GLN A 90 -16.58 -29.52 -1.13
C GLN A 90 -16.47 -30.08 0.29
N THR A 91 -17.47 -30.88 0.68
CA THR A 91 -17.44 -31.65 1.93
C THR A 91 -16.81 -33.00 1.67
N ALA A 92 -15.95 -33.46 2.58
CA ALA A 92 -15.24 -34.73 2.44
C ALA A 92 -15.23 -35.57 3.74
N VAL A 93 -15.40 -36.87 3.57
CA VAL A 93 -15.30 -37.88 4.64
C VAL A 93 -14.13 -38.80 4.31
N ARG A 94 -13.12 -38.82 5.18
CA ARG A 94 -11.96 -39.69 5.05
C ARG A 94 -12.36 -41.11 5.39
N GLN A 95 -12.15 -42.01 4.45
CA GLN A 95 -12.46 -43.43 4.56
C GLN A 95 -11.31 -44.20 5.23
N PRO A 96 -11.55 -45.42 5.77
CA PRO A 96 -10.52 -46.20 6.46
C PRO A 96 -9.32 -46.62 5.59
N ASP A 97 -9.52 -46.73 4.28
CA ASP A 97 -8.47 -46.99 3.27
C ASP A 97 -7.60 -45.76 2.97
N GLY A 98 -8.00 -44.60 3.47
CA GLY A 98 -7.29 -43.33 3.31
C GLY A 98 -7.84 -42.43 2.21
N ASP A 99 -8.78 -42.92 1.39
CA ASP A 99 -9.44 -42.13 0.34
C ASP A 99 -10.53 -41.21 0.91
N TYR A 100 -11.07 -40.33 0.07
CA TYR A 100 -12.13 -39.41 0.44
C TYR A 100 -13.42 -39.71 -0.33
N LEU A 101 -14.51 -39.90 0.40
CA LEU A 101 -15.84 -39.70 -0.14
C LEU A 101 -16.10 -38.19 -0.18
N VAL A 102 -16.38 -37.63 -1.35
CA VAL A 102 -16.56 -36.19 -1.57
C VAL A 102 -17.96 -35.87 -2.10
N SER A 103 -18.46 -34.68 -1.76
CA SER A 103 -19.65 -34.09 -2.40
C SER A 103 -19.31 -33.51 -3.78
N GLU A 104 -20.34 -33.11 -4.53
CA GLU A 104 -20.17 -32.16 -5.64
C GLU A 104 -19.65 -30.80 -5.13
N TRP A 105 -19.03 -30.01 -6.03
CA TRP A 105 -18.63 -28.63 -5.71
C TRP A 105 -19.85 -27.73 -5.51
N SER A 106 -19.71 -26.77 -4.59
CA SER A 106 -20.67 -25.69 -4.42
C SER A 106 -20.72 -24.76 -5.65
N GLN A 107 -21.70 -23.86 -5.65
CA GLN A 107 -21.61 -22.64 -6.46
C GLN A 107 -20.32 -21.87 -6.17
N VAL A 108 -19.78 -21.21 -7.19
CA VAL A 108 -18.63 -20.31 -7.06
C VAL A 108 -19.11 -18.97 -6.51
N VAL A 109 -18.47 -18.48 -5.46
CA VAL A 109 -18.69 -17.14 -4.89
C VAL A 109 -17.46 -16.28 -5.08
N GLU A 110 -17.68 -15.02 -5.44
CA GLU A 110 -16.62 -14.03 -5.61
C GLU A 110 -16.51 -13.12 -4.39
N PHE A 111 -15.29 -12.71 -4.05
CA PHE A 111 -15.04 -11.69 -3.04
C PHE A 111 -13.73 -10.94 -3.34
N CYS A 112 -13.56 -9.78 -2.70
CA CYS A 112 -12.35 -8.98 -2.80
C CYS A 112 -11.75 -8.78 -1.41
N THR A 113 -10.44 -9.03 -1.28
CA THR A 113 -9.70 -8.79 -0.03
C THR A 113 -9.56 -7.29 0.26
N GLY A 114 -9.39 -6.96 1.54
CA GLY A 114 -9.29 -5.58 2.00
C GLY A 114 -7.94 -4.90 1.75
N ASP A 115 -7.84 -3.65 2.22
CA ASP A 115 -6.60 -2.89 2.35
C ASP A 115 -5.76 -3.42 3.52
N TYR A 116 -4.49 -3.04 3.59
CA TYR A 116 -3.69 -3.25 4.79
C TYR A 116 -4.37 -2.63 6.02
N ALA A 117 -4.55 -3.46 7.04
CA ALA A 117 -4.95 -2.98 8.36
C ALA A 117 -3.76 -2.29 9.06
N MET A 118 -4.05 -1.57 10.16
CA MET A 118 -3.04 -0.86 10.96
C MET A 118 -1.86 -1.77 11.36
N GLU A 119 -2.13 -3.02 11.72
CA GLU A 119 -1.10 -4.02 12.08
C GLU A 119 -0.12 -4.29 10.94
N HIS A 120 -0.61 -4.39 9.71
CA HIS A 120 0.21 -4.60 8.51
C HIS A 120 1.06 -3.36 8.20
N LEU A 121 0.48 -2.17 8.37
CA LEU A 121 1.22 -0.92 8.21
C LEU A 121 2.27 -0.74 9.29
N GLN A 122 2.02 -1.20 10.52
CA GLN A 122 3.01 -1.20 11.60
C GLN A 122 4.19 -2.12 11.27
N GLN A 123 3.93 -3.31 10.71
CA GLN A 123 4.98 -4.22 10.25
C GLN A 123 5.81 -3.61 9.11
N LEU A 124 5.17 -2.92 8.16
CA LEU A 124 5.88 -2.18 7.10
C LEU A 124 6.69 -1.03 7.68
N LEU A 125 6.13 -0.29 8.64
CA LEU A 125 6.80 0.80 9.34
C LEU A 125 8.06 0.27 10.03
N ASP A 126 7.98 -0.82 10.78
CA ASP A 126 9.14 -1.39 11.48
C ASP A 126 10.23 -1.87 10.51
N LYS A 127 9.84 -2.44 9.36
CA LYS A 127 10.78 -2.75 8.28
C LYS A 127 11.43 -1.52 7.66
N ALA A 128 10.64 -0.45 7.45
CA ALA A 128 11.13 0.82 6.93
C ALA A 128 12.12 1.48 7.90
N LYS A 129 11.85 1.43 9.22
CA LYS A 129 12.76 1.91 10.26
C LYS A 129 14.11 1.19 10.20
N GLY A 130 14.11 -0.12 9.96
CA GLY A 130 15.35 -0.90 9.78
C GLY A 130 16.15 -0.53 8.51
N SER A 131 15.56 0.23 7.59
CA SER A 131 16.18 0.68 6.34
C SER A 131 16.54 2.16 6.34
N ALA A 132 16.18 2.90 7.38
CA ALA A 132 16.47 4.33 7.53
C ALA A 132 17.39 4.54 8.74
N GLY A 133 18.51 5.24 8.56
CA GLY A 133 19.47 5.49 9.66
C GLY A 133 20.01 6.91 9.71
N ARG A 134 20.32 7.51 8.56
CA ARG A 134 20.92 8.84 8.47
C ARG A 134 19.88 9.89 8.09
N LEU A 135 19.81 10.95 8.89
CA LEU A 135 19.01 12.13 8.62
C LEU A 135 19.90 13.25 8.03
N LEU A 136 19.47 13.83 6.91
CA LEU A 136 20.08 15.00 6.28
C LEU A 136 19.16 16.20 6.36
N LYS A 137 19.74 17.39 6.46
CA LYS A 137 18.98 18.64 6.46
C LYS A 137 18.44 18.94 5.07
N PHE A 138 17.23 19.49 4.99
CA PHE A 138 16.68 20.05 3.76
C PHE A 138 15.95 21.36 4.06
N SER A 139 15.70 22.16 3.03
CA SER A 139 15.04 23.47 3.14
C SER A 139 13.78 23.60 2.29
N VAL A 140 13.57 22.72 1.31
CA VAL A 140 12.45 22.80 0.36
C VAL A 140 11.82 21.43 0.10
N PHE A 141 10.51 21.43 -0.09
CA PHE A 141 9.84 20.36 -0.83
C PHE A 141 9.82 20.73 -2.30
N TYR A 142 9.88 19.73 -3.18
CA TYR A 142 9.87 19.97 -4.61
C TYR A 142 9.04 18.95 -5.38
N ARG A 143 8.49 19.38 -6.52
CA ARG A 143 7.73 18.57 -7.46
C ARG A 143 8.26 18.80 -8.86
N ASN A 144 8.72 17.73 -9.51
CA ASN A 144 9.16 17.76 -10.90
C ASN A 144 8.00 17.37 -11.82
N GLN A 145 7.79 18.13 -12.89
CA GLN A 145 6.71 17.91 -13.87
C GLN A 145 7.07 18.46 -15.25
N HIS A 146 6.29 18.06 -16.25
CA HIS A 146 6.38 18.61 -17.60
C HIS A 146 5.82 20.05 -17.68
N PRO A 147 6.30 20.88 -18.63
CA PRO A 147 5.82 22.24 -18.82
C PRO A 147 4.30 22.37 -18.91
N ASP A 148 3.65 21.48 -19.67
CA ASP A 148 2.20 21.48 -19.88
C ASP A 148 1.40 21.43 -18.57
N TYR A 149 1.91 20.72 -17.55
CA TYR A 149 1.27 20.67 -16.23
C TYR A 149 1.26 22.04 -15.56
N PHE A 150 2.41 22.72 -15.51
CA PHE A 150 2.50 24.03 -14.86
C PHE A 150 1.76 25.11 -15.65
N ASP A 151 1.75 25.02 -16.97
CA ASP A 151 0.97 25.92 -17.82
C ASP A 151 -0.54 25.74 -17.60
N TYR A 152 -1.01 24.50 -17.50
CA TYR A 152 -2.39 24.19 -17.13
C TYR A 152 -2.73 24.74 -15.74
N VAL A 153 -1.87 24.52 -14.73
CA VAL A 153 -2.11 25.04 -13.37
C VAL A 153 -2.24 26.56 -13.35
N ARG A 154 -1.38 27.28 -14.10
CA ARG A 154 -1.45 28.74 -14.18
C ARG A 154 -2.70 29.24 -14.91
N LYS A 155 -2.99 28.67 -16.09
CA LYS A 155 -4.06 29.17 -16.97
C LYS A 155 -5.46 28.73 -16.53
N GLU A 156 -5.59 27.45 -16.17
CA GLU A 156 -6.90 26.82 -15.95
C GLU A 156 -7.25 26.66 -14.46
N CYS A 157 -6.24 26.61 -13.58
CA CYS A 157 -6.45 26.45 -12.13
C CYS A 157 -6.11 27.69 -11.31
N GLY A 158 -5.83 28.84 -11.96
CA GLY A 158 -5.53 30.09 -11.29
C GLY A 158 -4.30 30.03 -10.38
N GLY A 159 -3.29 29.22 -10.74
CA GLY A 159 -2.07 29.04 -9.94
C GLY A 159 -2.18 27.99 -8.83
N LEU A 160 -3.34 27.36 -8.66
CA LEU A 160 -3.58 26.37 -7.60
C LEU A 160 -3.28 24.94 -8.06
N MET A 161 -2.23 24.32 -7.55
CA MET A 161 -2.00 22.88 -7.72
C MET A 161 -3.02 22.10 -6.89
N ARG A 162 -4.03 21.56 -7.57
CA ARG A 162 -5.10 20.81 -6.92
C ARG A 162 -4.64 19.39 -6.54
N PRO A 163 -5.07 18.86 -5.38
CA PRO A 163 -4.87 17.47 -5.01
C PRO A 163 -5.39 16.52 -6.11
N ALA A 164 -4.61 15.49 -6.42
CA ALA A 164 -5.00 14.42 -7.33
C ALA A 164 -5.07 13.09 -6.56
N LEU A 165 -5.91 12.17 -7.03
CA LEU A 165 -6.03 10.86 -6.43
C LEU A 165 -4.68 10.12 -6.45
N LYS A 166 -4.27 9.56 -5.31
CA LYS A 166 -3.05 8.74 -5.23
C LYS A 166 -3.15 7.57 -6.20
N ASP A 167 -2.14 7.46 -7.05
CA ASP A 167 -2.01 6.37 -8.02
C ASP A 167 -1.75 5.01 -7.34
N THR A 168 -1.67 3.93 -8.13
CA THR A 168 -1.47 2.59 -7.59
C THR A 168 0.00 2.20 -7.44
N SER A 169 0.93 3.18 -7.43
CA SER A 169 2.34 2.90 -7.15
C SER A 169 2.52 2.42 -5.72
N GLY A 170 3.53 1.58 -5.51
CA GLY A 170 3.85 1.00 -4.22
C GLY A 170 3.14 -0.33 -3.94
N SER A 171 2.86 -0.56 -2.66
CA SER A 171 2.12 -1.72 -2.21
C SER A 171 0.66 -1.64 -2.65
N HIS A 172 0.21 -2.68 -3.37
CA HIS A 172 -1.18 -2.80 -3.82
C HIS A 172 -2.20 -2.71 -2.68
N GLY A 173 -1.82 -3.08 -1.45
CA GLY A 173 -2.66 -2.98 -0.26
C GLY A 173 -2.67 -1.65 0.46
N SER A 174 -1.91 -0.63 0.03
CA SER A 174 -1.84 0.65 0.75
C SER A 174 -3.23 1.33 0.82
N PRO A 175 -3.70 1.76 2.01
CA PRO A 175 -5.04 2.35 2.14
C PRO A 175 -5.24 3.67 1.39
N ILE A 176 -4.16 4.38 1.06
CA ILE A 176 -4.25 5.68 0.36
C ILE A 176 -4.47 5.52 -1.14
N SER A 177 -4.00 4.42 -1.74
CA SER A 177 -4.02 4.22 -3.19
C SER A 177 -5.45 4.24 -3.72
N GLY A 178 -5.73 5.08 -4.71
CA GLY A 178 -7.06 5.24 -5.31
C GLY A 178 -8.12 5.81 -4.36
N LYS A 179 -7.75 6.35 -3.19
CA LYS A 179 -8.71 6.84 -2.18
C LYS A 179 -8.37 8.23 -1.63
N LEU A 180 -7.10 8.49 -1.34
CA LEU A 180 -6.66 9.78 -0.80
C LEU A 180 -6.23 10.72 -1.92
N HIS A 181 -6.64 11.98 -1.84
CA HIS A 181 -6.17 13.03 -2.72
C HIS A 181 -4.99 13.77 -2.10
N GLY A 182 -4.02 14.16 -2.93
CA GLY A 182 -2.94 15.04 -2.51
C GLY A 182 -2.07 15.52 -3.66
N VAL A 183 -1.17 16.44 -3.35
CA VAL A 183 -0.10 16.91 -4.21
C VAL A 183 1.19 16.21 -3.80
N PHE A 184 1.86 15.55 -4.74
CA PHE A 184 3.10 14.84 -4.44
C PHE A 184 4.31 15.76 -4.51
N PHE A 185 5.16 15.60 -3.50
CA PHE A 185 6.44 16.23 -3.36
C PHE A 185 7.52 15.19 -3.01
N SER A 186 8.77 15.58 -3.27
CA SER A 186 9.96 14.98 -2.71
C SER A 186 10.67 16.02 -1.84
N CYS A 187 11.50 15.55 -0.92
CA CYS A 187 12.39 16.41 -0.12
C CYS A 187 13.82 15.85 -0.07
N ASN A 188 14.13 14.87 -0.92
CA ASN A 188 15.42 14.22 -0.98
C ASN A 188 16.50 15.20 -1.46
N THR A 189 17.68 15.14 -0.86
CA THR A 189 18.84 15.94 -1.24
C THR A 189 19.99 15.08 -1.76
N GLU A 190 20.84 15.66 -2.60
CA GLU A 190 22.17 15.11 -2.87
C GLU A 190 23.03 15.18 -1.60
N PHE A 191 23.82 14.13 -1.34
CA PHE A 191 24.57 13.98 -0.08
C PHE A 191 25.66 15.05 0.09
N ASP A 192 26.29 15.47 -0.99
CA ASP A 192 27.40 16.42 -1.02
C ASP A 192 26.92 17.89 -0.97
N THR A 193 25.80 18.21 -1.60
CA THR A 193 25.31 19.59 -1.69
C THR A 193 24.21 19.93 -0.68
N GLY A 194 23.44 18.94 -0.20
CA GLY A 194 22.24 19.18 0.59
C GLY A 194 21.12 19.86 -0.20
N LEU A 195 21.22 19.90 -1.54
CA LEU A 195 20.23 20.48 -2.44
C LEU A 195 19.43 19.38 -3.15
N PRO A 196 18.23 19.69 -3.67
CA PRO A 196 17.49 18.78 -4.53
C PRO A 196 18.32 18.28 -5.73
N PRO A 197 18.22 17.00 -6.14
CA PRO A 197 18.96 16.41 -7.26
C PRO A 197 18.87 17.22 -8.55
N LYS A 198 19.94 17.33 -9.34
CA LYS A 198 19.90 18.16 -10.57
C LYS A 198 19.12 17.55 -11.72
N ASP A 199 18.78 16.27 -11.62
CA ASP A 199 18.04 15.49 -12.59
C ASP A 199 16.66 15.06 -12.09
N SER A 200 15.79 14.66 -13.01
CA SER A 200 14.50 14.07 -12.67
C SER A 200 13.89 13.26 -13.82
N PRO A 201 13.32 12.08 -13.56
CA PRO A 201 12.56 11.33 -14.56
C PRO A 201 11.15 11.89 -14.78
N TYR A 202 10.65 12.80 -13.93
CA TYR A 202 9.25 13.26 -13.96
C TYR A 202 9.02 14.52 -14.81
N GLY A 203 10.10 15.18 -15.25
CA GLY A 203 10.03 16.34 -16.12
C GLY A 203 11.14 17.36 -15.87
N PRO A 204 11.34 18.29 -16.82
CA PRO A 204 12.44 19.25 -16.78
C PRO A 204 12.15 20.50 -15.92
N LEU A 205 10.90 20.68 -15.46
CA LEU A 205 10.56 21.80 -14.58
C LEU A 205 10.36 21.32 -13.15
N ARG A 206 10.89 22.08 -12.19
CA ARG A 206 10.78 21.84 -10.77
C ARG A 206 10.06 23.00 -10.11
N PHE A 207 8.96 22.71 -9.44
CA PHE A 207 8.42 23.58 -8.41
C PHE A 207 9.12 23.30 -7.09
N GLN A 208 9.60 24.34 -6.41
CA GLN A 208 10.17 24.28 -5.06
C GLN A 208 9.37 25.17 -4.11
N ILE A 209 9.09 24.69 -2.91
CA ILE A 209 8.40 25.43 -1.85
C ILE A 209 9.18 25.31 -0.53
N PRO A 210 9.37 26.41 0.24
CA PRO A 210 10.05 26.34 1.52
C PRO A 210 9.39 25.34 2.47
N ALA A 211 10.19 24.53 3.17
CA ALA A 211 9.72 23.40 3.97
C ALA A 211 8.63 23.76 4.98
N GLY A 212 8.73 24.92 5.62
CA GLY A 212 7.79 25.39 6.63
C GLY A 212 6.35 25.59 6.14
N HIS A 213 6.13 25.73 4.83
CA HIS A 213 4.77 25.81 4.28
C HIS A 213 4.01 24.49 4.38
N LEU A 214 4.71 23.35 4.26
CA LEU A 214 4.09 22.03 4.27
C LEU A 214 4.34 21.26 5.58
N LEU A 215 5.49 21.48 6.22
CA LEU A 215 5.90 20.80 7.44
C LEU A 215 6.02 21.81 8.58
N ASN A 216 5.02 21.88 9.45
CA ASN A 216 4.95 22.83 10.56
C ASN A 216 4.14 22.24 11.74
N PRO A 217 4.06 22.90 12.90
CA PRO A 217 3.38 22.34 14.08
C PRO A 217 1.88 22.05 13.88
N ASN A 218 1.24 22.58 12.84
CA ASN A 218 -0.18 22.35 12.53
C ASN A 218 -0.39 21.27 11.46
N ILE A 219 0.58 20.34 11.31
CA ILE A 219 0.51 19.20 10.41
C ILE A 219 0.54 17.89 11.21
N CYS A 220 -0.22 16.90 10.72
CA CYS A 220 -0.05 15.50 11.09
C CYS A 220 0.79 14.79 10.03
N LEU A 221 1.75 13.99 10.49
CA LEU A 221 2.61 13.16 9.64
C LEU A 221 2.21 11.68 9.81
N TYR A 222 1.92 11.00 8.70
CA TYR A 222 1.56 9.59 8.69
C TYR A 222 2.46 8.76 7.80
N PHE A 223 2.73 7.53 8.21
CA PHE A 223 3.37 6.52 7.38
C PHE A 223 2.32 5.78 6.54
N ALA A 224 2.50 5.75 5.21
CA ALA A 224 1.52 5.13 4.30
C ALA A 224 2.00 3.87 3.61
N ASP A 225 3.31 3.77 3.32
CA ASP A 225 3.85 2.61 2.62
C ASP A 225 5.37 2.50 2.69
N PHE A 226 5.88 1.29 2.41
CA PHE A 226 7.29 1.00 2.21
C PHE A 226 7.47 -0.04 1.09
N TYR A 227 8.16 0.34 0.01
CA TYR A 227 8.27 -0.50 -1.20
C TYR A 227 9.58 -0.27 -1.98
N CYS A 228 9.82 -1.11 -2.99
CA CYS A 228 10.87 -0.91 -3.99
C CYS A 228 10.39 -1.38 -5.37
N MET A 229 11.09 -0.99 -6.44
CA MET A 229 10.72 -1.28 -7.84
C MET A 229 11.82 -2.03 -8.58
N TYR A 230 12.06 -3.30 -8.24
CA TYR A 230 13.12 -4.15 -8.82
C TYR A 230 14.52 -3.49 -8.83
N THR A 231 14.72 -2.52 -7.94
CA THR A 231 15.93 -1.71 -7.77
C THR A 231 16.45 -1.88 -6.35
N ALA A 232 17.71 -1.48 -6.11
CA ALA A 232 18.25 -1.42 -4.76
C ALA A 232 17.58 -0.35 -3.87
N TYR A 233 16.97 0.66 -4.48
CA TYR A 233 16.34 1.77 -3.77
C TYR A 233 14.99 1.39 -3.19
N HIS A 234 14.76 1.84 -1.95
CA HIS A 234 13.50 1.70 -1.25
C HIS A 234 12.83 3.06 -1.05
N TYR A 235 11.51 3.06 -1.14
CA TYR A 235 10.65 4.22 -1.06
C TYR A 235 9.81 4.13 0.20
N VAL A 236 9.75 5.23 0.94
CA VAL A 236 8.80 5.42 2.05
C VAL A 236 7.80 6.48 1.62
N VAL A 237 6.52 6.14 1.68
CA VAL A 237 5.44 7.07 1.39
C VAL A 237 4.95 7.68 2.70
N LEU A 238 5.01 9.00 2.79
CA LEU A 238 4.54 9.78 3.92
C LEU A 238 3.36 10.66 3.49
N VAL A 239 2.40 10.85 4.40
CA VAL A 239 1.29 11.79 4.19
C VAL A 239 1.44 12.95 5.17
N LEU A 240 1.39 14.16 4.63
CA LEU A 240 1.27 15.40 5.39
C LEU A 240 -0.17 15.90 5.27
N ALA A 241 -0.86 16.00 6.40
CA ALA A 241 -2.22 16.48 6.44
C ALA A 241 -2.41 17.57 7.51
N PRO A 242 -2.95 18.75 7.16
CA PRO A 242 -3.26 19.76 8.15
C PRO A 242 -4.20 19.24 9.22
N VAL A 243 -3.92 19.61 10.47
CA VAL A 243 -4.69 19.15 11.63
C VAL A 243 -6.18 19.50 11.44
N GLY A 244 -7.03 18.50 11.54
CA GLY A 244 -8.49 18.62 11.39
C GLY A 244 -9.00 18.66 9.96
N SER A 245 -8.14 18.53 8.95
CA SER A 245 -8.59 18.45 7.55
C SER A 245 -9.23 17.10 7.21
N GLU A 246 -9.88 17.00 6.05
CA GLU A 246 -10.41 15.73 5.55
C GLU A 246 -9.30 14.68 5.36
N GLY A 247 -8.11 15.13 4.92
CA GLY A 247 -6.93 14.27 4.81
C GLY A 247 -6.47 13.69 6.14
N ASP A 248 -6.43 14.51 7.20
CA ASP A 248 -6.12 14.04 8.56
C ASP A 248 -7.19 13.07 9.05
N ALA A 249 -8.47 13.42 8.94
CA ALA A 249 -9.57 12.55 9.33
C ALA A 249 -9.54 11.19 8.60
N PHE A 250 -9.15 11.19 7.31
CA PHE A 250 -8.94 9.95 6.56
C PHE A 250 -7.77 9.14 7.10
N CYS A 251 -6.61 9.76 7.31
CA CYS A 251 -5.37 9.09 7.71
C CYS A 251 -5.41 8.59 9.14
N ARG A 252 -5.95 9.35 10.08
CA ARG A 252 -5.94 9.06 11.52
C ARG A 252 -6.49 7.69 11.89
N THR A 253 -7.50 7.20 11.17
CA THR A 253 -8.10 5.89 11.44
C THR A 253 -7.49 4.75 10.60
N ARG A 254 -6.55 5.06 9.70
CA ARG A 254 -6.07 4.12 8.66
C ARG A 254 -4.56 3.95 8.64
N LEU A 255 -3.79 4.95 9.10
CA LEU A 255 -2.34 5.00 8.96
C LEU A 255 -1.66 5.23 10.32
N PRO A 256 -0.48 4.64 10.56
CA PRO A 256 0.35 4.98 11.72
C PRO A 256 0.75 6.46 11.69
N MET A 257 0.40 7.19 12.75
CA MET A 257 0.88 8.55 12.95
C MET A 257 2.33 8.52 13.45
N LEU A 258 3.17 9.40 12.91
CA LEU A 258 4.56 9.56 13.32
C LEU A 258 4.71 10.80 14.18
N ASP A 259 5.61 10.74 15.16
CA ASP A 259 6.00 11.92 15.92
C ASP A 259 6.81 12.87 15.03
N LEU A 260 6.39 14.13 14.96
CA LEU A 260 6.95 15.11 14.05
C LEU A 260 8.41 15.48 14.39
N ALA A 261 8.78 15.44 15.67
CA ALA A 261 10.13 15.76 16.14
C ALA A 261 11.06 14.54 16.14
N SER A 262 10.49 13.34 16.28
CA SER A 262 11.21 12.09 16.53
C SER A 262 10.65 10.94 15.71
N ASN A 263 11.08 10.87 14.45
CA ASN A 263 10.90 9.69 13.62
C ASN A 263 12.10 9.53 12.66
N PRO A 264 12.34 8.34 12.10
CA PRO A 264 13.53 8.10 11.31
C PRO A 264 13.41 8.55 9.84
N PHE A 265 12.30 9.17 9.43
CA PHE A 265 12.05 9.51 8.03
C PHE A 265 12.03 11.00 7.74
N LEU A 266 11.19 11.77 8.42
CA LEU A 266 10.97 13.19 8.11
C LEU A 266 10.66 13.95 9.40
N THR A 267 11.59 14.78 9.87
CA THR A 267 11.44 15.47 11.15
C THR A 267 11.41 16.98 11.00
N TYR A 268 10.70 17.61 11.92
CA TYR A 268 10.70 19.05 12.18
C TYR A 268 11.08 19.28 13.64
N THR A 269 12.07 20.13 13.86
CA THR A 269 12.47 20.58 15.20
C THR A 269 12.32 22.09 15.27
N ALA A 270 11.46 22.55 16.17
CA ALA A 270 11.30 23.97 16.43
C ALA A 270 12.62 24.59 16.93
N SER A 271 12.85 25.84 16.53
CA SER A 271 14.00 26.61 16.97
C SER A 271 13.98 26.84 18.48
N GLN A 272 15.11 26.64 19.13
CA GLN A 272 15.25 26.86 20.59
C GLN A 272 15.51 28.34 20.92
N ARG A 273 15.86 29.15 19.93
CA ARG A 273 16.20 30.58 20.08
C ARG A 273 15.25 31.46 19.26
N PRO A 274 14.83 32.61 19.80
CA PRO A 274 14.05 33.59 19.03
C PRO A 274 14.82 34.03 17.77
N GLY A 275 14.19 33.94 16.60
CA GLY A 275 14.74 34.38 15.31
C GLY A 275 15.57 33.35 14.55
N GLU A 276 15.75 32.13 15.08
CA GLU A 276 16.36 31.02 14.35
C GLU A 276 15.30 30.26 13.53
N GLU A 277 15.65 29.80 12.33
CA GLU A 277 14.76 29.03 11.47
C GLU A 277 14.61 27.58 11.98
N PRO A 278 13.43 26.95 11.87
CA PRO A 278 13.25 25.57 12.29
C PRO A 278 14.16 24.63 11.50
N LEU A 279 14.53 23.52 12.13
CA LEU A 279 15.34 22.48 11.49
C LEU A 279 14.45 21.41 10.88
N TYR A 280 14.65 21.13 9.60
CA TYR A 280 13.96 20.06 8.88
C TYR A 280 14.99 19.01 8.43
N CYS A 281 14.68 17.73 8.68
CA CYS A 281 15.54 16.63 8.26
C CYS A 281 14.75 15.52 7.56
N HIS A 282 15.39 14.86 6.61
CA HIS A 282 14.83 13.69 5.92
C HIS A 282 15.81 12.51 5.94
N ALA A 283 15.31 11.28 5.83
CA ALA A 283 16.14 10.09 5.69
C ALA A 283 16.85 10.07 4.34
N SER A 284 18.16 9.82 4.34
CA SER A 284 18.94 9.69 3.10
C SER A 284 19.05 8.27 2.57
N ASP A 285 18.83 7.27 3.42
CA ASP A 285 18.98 5.84 3.05
C ASP A 285 17.75 5.28 2.33
N VAL A 286 16.65 6.05 2.31
CA VAL A 286 15.41 5.75 1.60
C VAL A 286 14.95 6.97 0.79
N ILE A 287 14.23 6.73 -0.28
CA ILE A 287 13.60 7.79 -1.07
C ILE A 287 12.26 8.14 -0.41
N LEU A 288 11.98 9.43 -0.19
CA LEU A 288 10.73 9.86 0.42
C LEU A 288 9.77 10.38 -0.65
N GLU A 289 8.60 9.77 -0.69
CA GLU A 289 7.45 10.27 -1.45
C GLU A 289 6.49 10.90 -0.46
N VAL A 290 6.28 12.21 -0.57
CA VAL A 290 5.47 12.98 0.36
C VAL A 290 4.19 13.41 -0.32
N LEU A 291 3.04 12.95 0.19
CA LEU A 291 1.73 13.35 -0.27
C LEU A 291 1.16 14.42 0.67
N PHE A 292 1.03 15.65 0.19
CA PHE A 292 0.38 16.73 0.94
C PHE A 292 -1.10 16.81 0.55
N THR A 293 -2.00 16.75 1.52
CA THR A 293 -3.44 16.52 1.25
C THR A 293 -4.23 17.76 0.83
N GLU A 294 -3.67 18.96 0.98
CA GLU A 294 -4.32 20.21 0.60
C GLU A 294 -3.78 20.80 -0.72
N PRO A 295 -4.52 21.69 -1.38
CA PRO A 295 -4.03 22.44 -2.53
C PRO A 295 -2.82 23.32 -2.18
N VAL A 296 -1.91 23.50 -3.14
CA VAL A 296 -0.70 24.33 -2.98
C VAL A 296 -0.64 25.36 -4.09
N HIS A 297 -0.48 26.63 -3.74
CA HIS A 297 -0.40 27.70 -4.73
C HIS A 297 1.03 27.83 -5.27
N LEU A 298 1.19 28.02 -6.58
CA LEU A 298 2.50 28.21 -7.20
C LEU A 298 3.24 29.43 -6.65
N ASP A 299 2.53 30.49 -6.24
CA ASP A 299 3.13 31.71 -5.68
C ASP A 299 3.73 31.52 -4.27
N GLN A 300 3.49 30.37 -3.62
CA GLN A 300 4.16 30.03 -2.36
C GLN A 300 5.59 29.52 -2.58
N GLY A 301 6.00 29.34 -3.84
CA GLY A 301 7.29 28.81 -4.23
C GLY A 301 7.79 29.34 -5.56
N GLY A 302 8.74 28.65 -6.15
CA GLY A 302 9.34 28.99 -7.44
C GLY A 302 9.32 27.80 -8.40
N VAL A 303 9.06 28.07 -9.69
CA VAL A 303 9.21 27.06 -10.76
C VAL A 303 10.47 27.38 -11.56
N GLU A 304 11.38 26.44 -11.66
CA GLU A 304 12.64 26.57 -12.40
C GLU A 304 12.88 25.39 -13.33
N GLN A 305 13.76 25.58 -14.31
CA GLN A 305 14.22 24.52 -15.20
C GLN A 305 15.45 23.83 -14.61
N ILE A 306 15.45 22.50 -14.58
CA ILE A 306 16.60 21.70 -14.10
C ILE A 306 17.44 21.18 -15.27
N SER A 307 18.75 21.06 -15.05
CA SER A 307 19.73 20.75 -16.10
C SER A 307 19.78 19.28 -16.52
N GLY A 308 19.34 18.35 -15.66
CA GLY A 308 19.61 16.92 -15.80
C GLY A 308 18.44 16.06 -16.31
N HIS A 309 17.48 16.59 -17.06
CA HIS A 309 16.40 15.75 -17.59
C HIS A 309 16.90 14.85 -18.74
N GLN A 310 17.36 13.65 -18.42
CA GLN A 310 17.47 12.57 -19.40
C GLN A 310 16.13 11.82 -19.44
N LEU A 311 15.62 11.54 -20.65
CA LEU A 311 14.51 10.63 -20.90
C LEU A 311 14.90 9.21 -20.45
N MET A 312 14.93 8.98 -19.14
CA MET A 312 14.88 7.63 -18.59
C MET A 312 13.42 7.21 -18.61
N SER A 313 13.14 6.15 -19.36
CA SER A 313 11.85 5.51 -19.68
C SER A 313 11.00 5.06 -18.47
N LEU A 314 11.31 5.48 -17.24
CA LEU A 314 10.80 4.83 -16.03
C LEU A 314 10.24 5.88 -15.05
N THR A 315 9.10 6.46 -15.43
CA THR A 315 8.22 7.07 -14.43
C THR A 315 7.84 6.02 -13.38
N THR A 316 7.80 6.41 -12.11
CA THR A 316 7.31 5.55 -11.01
C THR A 316 5.78 5.55 -10.93
N ALA A 317 5.10 6.29 -11.81
CA ALA A 317 3.64 6.31 -11.87
C ALA A 317 3.10 4.89 -12.08
N ASN A 318 2.24 4.44 -11.16
CA ASN A 318 1.69 3.08 -11.11
C ASN A 318 2.74 1.96 -11.07
N ALA A 319 3.98 2.26 -10.68
CA ALA A 319 5.03 1.28 -10.65
C ALA A 319 4.76 0.23 -9.56
N LYS A 320 4.89 -1.04 -9.96
CA LYS A 320 4.56 -2.18 -9.12
C LYS A 320 5.70 -2.46 -8.14
N LYS A 321 5.34 -2.67 -6.87
CA LYS A 321 6.25 -3.19 -5.85
C LYS A 321 6.85 -4.54 -6.28
N ASP A 322 8.15 -4.71 -6.09
CA ASP A 322 8.84 -5.99 -6.30
C ASP A 322 8.34 -7.04 -5.30
N PRO A 323 7.65 -8.11 -5.75
CA PRO A 323 7.10 -9.14 -4.87
C PRO A 323 8.16 -10.06 -4.26
N SER A 324 9.40 -10.02 -4.74
CA SER A 324 10.50 -10.88 -4.28
C SER A 324 11.37 -10.24 -3.20
N CYS A 325 11.24 -8.93 -2.97
CA CYS A 325 12.08 -8.21 -2.04
C CYS A 325 11.86 -8.65 -0.58
N LYS A 326 12.93 -9.09 0.10
CA LYS A 326 12.86 -9.52 1.51
C LYS A 326 12.86 -8.36 2.51
N VAL A 327 13.23 -7.17 2.06
CA VAL A 327 13.33 -5.96 2.90
C VAL A 327 11.94 -5.35 3.07
N CYS A 328 11.28 -4.98 1.98
CA CYS A 328 10.02 -4.21 2.03
C CYS A 328 8.73 -5.05 1.99
N ASN A 329 8.76 -6.34 1.61
CA ASN A 329 7.57 -7.18 1.69
C ASN A 329 7.37 -7.68 3.11
N ILE A 330 6.13 -7.65 3.60
CA ILE A 330 5.77 -8.32 4.85
C ILE A 330 6.07 -9.81 4.67
N SER A 331 7.06 -10.30 5.42
CA SER A 331 7.43 -11.71 5.39
C SER A 331 6.36 -12.52 6.07
N VAL A 332 5.89 -13.54 5.37
CA VAL A 332 5.12 -14.66 5.92
C VAL A 332 5.83 -15.19 7.15
N GLY A 333 5.17 -15.10 8.30
CA GLY A 333 5.67 -15.63 9.57
C GLY A 333 6.18 -17.06 9.39
N ARG A 334 7.35 -17.33 9.96
CA ARG A 334 7.81 -18.70 10.18
C ARG A 334 7.08 -19.31 11.36
#